data_AF-A0A136IPR1-F1
#
_entry.id   AF-A0A136IPR1-F1
#
_cell.length_a   1.000
_cell.length_b   1.000
_cell.length_c   1.000
_cell.angle_alpha   90.00
_cell.angle_beta   90.00
_cell.angle_gamma   90.00
#
_symmetry.space_group_name_H-M   'P 1'
#
loop_
_entity.id
_entity.type
_entity.pdbx_description
1 polymer ?
#
loop_
_entity_poly.entity_id
_entity_poly.type
_entity_poly.pdbx_seq_one_letter_code
_entity_poly.pdbx_strand_id
1 'polypeptide(L)'
;MAEKYVIRVTAGPDYDIDNHTVVPVNAPETVKVSTELGDVELNVRIQDYSGLPRKSPASSPYFDLEPHKTANDRYSIAIRFTPKAPKGSAAAKDTTGGGDDEGDDDDDDEDTPQGISGGDLQFGNDFDHPIRDKLPPGFSYAMNIVKWWIDPGLDGDAYADEPYLYGPGISSFNALYVGKGEHDPARGGLVITEGGDEAGLEARRDLGAPETAKERMKWGLKQDSKDRWVYEYGQTYCFDFFNPYLDFNDFALRLPGFTLPIMKYWDGQPLSGKPPKRSHTLRYVLRNRSSGDTYLVILFTLYLKEDVEEDGTLKAAALAA
;
A
#
# COMPACT_ATOMS: atom_id res chain seq x y z
N MET A 1 18.88 -6.78 -19.20
CA MET A 1 18.94 -7.31 -17.82
C MET A 1 17.55 -7.65 -17.31
N ALA A 2 16.57 -6.75 -17.43
CA ALA A 2 15.16 -7.00 -17.08
C ALA A 2 14.60 -8.30 -17.70
N GLU A 3 14.91 -8.58 -18.97
CA GLU A 3 14.45 -9.78 -19.68
C GLU A 3 14.82 -11.13 -19.03
N LYS A 4 15.80 -11.17 -18.12
CA LYS A 4 16.19 -12.38 -17.39
C LYS A 4 15.30 -12.66 -16.18
N TYR A 5 14.50 -11.68 -15.77
CA TYR A 5 13.68 -11.75 -14.59
C TYR A 5 12.20 -11.88 -14.96
N VAL A 6 11.44 -12.42 -14.02
CA VAL A 6 9.97 -12.45 -14.04
C VAL A 6 9.48 -12.02 -12.67
N ILE A 7 8.47 -11.16 -12.66
CA ILE A 7 7.88 -10.65 -11.42
C ILE A 7 6.81 -11.60 -10.90
N ARG A 8 6.74 -11.77 -9.58
CA ARG A 8 5.61 -12.39 -8.87
C ARG A 8 5.19 -11.45 -7.75
N VAL A 9 3.89 -11.28 -7.59
CA VAL A 9 3.33 -10.46 -6.51
C VAL A 9 2.70 -11.36 -5.47
N THR A 10 3.04 -11.15 -4.20
CA THR A 10 2.41 -11.81 -3.04
C THR A 10 1.97 -10.76 -2.03
N ALA A 11 1.00 -11.11 -1.19
CA ALA A 11 0.58 -10.26 -0.10
C ALA A 11 0.14 -11.07 1.13
N GLY A 12 0.35 -10.51 2.31
CA GLY A 12 0.02 -11.13 3.58
C GLY A 12 -0.06 -10.14 4.75
N PRO A 13 -0.32 -10.62 5.96
CA PRO A 13 -0.53 -9.77 7.14
C PRO A 13 0.77 -9.19 7.72
N ASP A 14 1.90 -9.82 7.45
CA ASP A 14 3.18 -9.52 8.08
C ASP A 14 4.35 -9.71 7.11
N TYR A 15 5.57 -9.66 7.64
CA TYR A 15 6.79 -9.78 6.86
C TYR A 15 7.17 -11.22 6.51
N ASP A 16 6.48 -12.23 7.06
CA ASP A 16 6.75 -13.63 6.82
C ASP A 16 6.09 -14.09 5.51
N ILE A 17 6.90 -14.42 4.52
CA ILE A 17 6.45 -14.84 3.18
C ILE A 17 5.59 -16.10 3.22
N ASP A 18 5.76 -16.97 4.23
CA ASP A 18 4.97 -18.20 4.36
C ASP A 18 3.51 -17.89 4.71
N ASN A 19 3.24 -16.70 5.29
CA ASN A 19 1.90 -16.19 5.56
C ASN A 19 1.29 -15.45 4.35
N HIS A 20 2.00 -15.36 3.22
CA HIS A 20 1.53 -14.63 2.04
C HIS A 20 0.80 -15.53 1.05
N THR A 21 -0.17 -14.93 0.36
CA THR A 21 -0.84 -15.53 -0.79
C THR A 21 -0.39 -14.85 -2.09
N VAL A 22 -0.41 -15.61 -3.19
CA VAL A 22 -0.14 -15.04 -4.52
C VAL A 22 -1.25 -14.10 -4.93
N VAL A 23 -0.88 -12.89 -5.36
CA VAL A 23 -1.81 -11.92 -5.89
C VAL A 23 -2.09 -12.24 -7.37
N PRO A 24 -3.37 -12.43 -7.77
CA PRO A 24 -3.74 -12.64 -9.17
C PRO A 24 -3.72 -11.29 -9.89
N VAL A 25 -2.53 -10.82 -10.28
CA VAL A 25 -2.34 -9.50 -10.91
C VAL A 25 -3.28 -9.32 -12.11
N ASN A 26 -3.89 -8.13 -12.20
CA ASN A 26 -4.87 -7.73 -13.21
C ASN A 26 -6.22 -8.47 -13.18
N ALA A 27 -6.36 -9.51 -12.37
CA ALA A 27 -7.65 -10.19 -12.18
C ALA A 27 -8.58 -9.34 -11.28
N PRO A 28 -9.90 -9.42 -11.48
CA PRO A 28 -10.85 -8.67 -10.65
C PRO A 28 -10.97 -9.20 -9.22
N GLU A 29 -10.62 -10.45 -8.96
CA GLU A 29 -10.70 -11.08 -7.63
C GLU A 29 -9.73 -10.43 -6.65
N THR A 30 -10.20 -10.17 -5.43
CA THR A 30 -9.39 -9.59 -4.35
C THR A 30 -8.63 -10.67 -3.59
N VAL A 31 -7.41 -10.35 -3.17
CA VAL A 31 -6.73 -11.09 -2.09
C VAL A 31 -7.24 -10.55 -0.77
N LYS A 32 -7.63 -11.45 0.14
CA LYS A 32 -8.12 -11.10 1.48
C LYS A 32 -7.06 -11.41 2.53
N VAL A 33 -6.77 -10.43 3.37
CA VAL A 33 -5.92 -10.56 4.55
C VAL A 33 -6.76 -10.15 5.75
N SER A 34 -6.94 -11.06 6.70
CA SER A 34 -7.76 -10.82 7.89
C SER A 34 -6.97 -11.20 9.13
N THR A 35 -6.84 -10.26 10.06
CA THR A 35 -6.18 -10.45 11.34
C THR A 35 -7.05 -9.91 12.47
N GLU A 36 -6.56 -9.98 13.71
CA GLU A 36 -7.19 -9.31 14.83
C GLU A 36 -7.12 -7.78 14.75
N LEU A 37 -6.21 -7.23 13.94
CA LEU A 37 -5.97 -5.79 13.79
C LEU A 37 -6.85 -5.16 12.70
N GLY A 38 -7.34 -5.95 11.74
CA GLY A 38 -8.16 -5.44 10.65
C GLY A 38 -8.48 -6.46 9.58
N ASP A 39 -9.34 -6.05 8.65
CA ASP A 39 -9.64 -6.76 7.40
C ASP A 39 -9.16 -5.94 6.21
N VAL A 40 -8.48 -6.58 5.28
CA VAL A 40 -7.95 -5.98 4.06
C VAL A 40 -8.38 -6.80 2.84
N GLU A 41 -8.86 -6.14 1.81
CA GLU A 41 -8.98 -6.68 0.45
C GLU A 41 -8.07 -5.92 -0.50
N LEU A 42 -7.41 -6.63 -1.42
CA LEU A 42 -6.39 -6.09 -2.30
C LEU A 42 -6.62 -6.50 -3.76
N ASN A 43 -6.58 -5.53 -4.67
CA ASN A 43 -6.26 -5.77 -6.09
C ASN A 43 -4.92 -5.10 -6.43
N VAL A 44 -4.07 -5.80 -7.19
CA VAL A 44 -2.87 -5.22 -7.82
C VAL A 44 -3.01 -5.32 -9.32
N ARG A 45 -2.77 -4.20 -10.00
CA ARG A 45 -2.89 -4.07 -11.45
C ARG A 45 -1.62 -3.48 -12.02
N ILE A 46 -1.16 -4.01 -13.14
CA ILE A 46 0.08 -3.59 -13.80
C ILE A 46 -0.17 -3.62 -15.31
N GLN A 47 0.08 -2.52 -16.02
CA GLN A 47 0.02 -2.51 -17.48
C GLN A 47 1.15 -3.34 -18.10
N ASP A 48 0.86 -3.95 -19.25
CA ASP A 48 1.79 -4.78 -20.01
C ASP A 48 2.39 -5.93 -19.18
N TYR A 49 1.65 -6.45 -18.20
CA TYR A 49 2.12 -7.47 -17.25
C TYR A 49 2.53 -8.76 -17.96
N SER A 50 3.74 -9.23 -17.65
CA SER A 50 4.30 -10.48 -18.17
C SER A 50 4.87 -11.37 -17.05
N GLY A 51 4.33 -11.23 -15.84
CA GLY A 51 4.79 -11.91 -14.63
C GLY A 51 4.11 -13.24 -14.32
N LEU A 52 4.12 -13.60 -13.04
CA LEU A 52 3.52 -14.80 -12.48
C LEU A 52 2.25 -14.46 -11.67
N PRO A 53 1.22 -15.34 -11.67
CA PRO A 53 1.09 -16.56 -12.48
C PRO A 53 1.09 -16.28 -13.99
N ARG A 54 1.62 -17.19 -14.81
CA ARG A 54 1.79 -16.97 -16.27
C ARG A 54 0.49 -16.68 -17.02
N LYS A 55 -0.65 -17.10 -16.46
CA LYS A 55 -1.99 -16.88 -17.03
C LYS A 55 -2.63 -15.56 -16.62
N SER A 56 -1.94 -14.74 -15.83
CA SER A 56 -2.44 -13.42 -15.43
C SER A 56 -2.65 -12.56 -16.68
N PRO A 57 -3.75 -11.79 -16.77
CA PRO A 57 -3.95 -10.87 -17.87
C PRO A 57 -2.79 -9.87 -17.99
N ALA A 58 -2.45 -9.48 -19.23
CA ALA A 58 -1.42 -8.47 -19.46
C ALA A 58 -1.86 -7.06 -19.06
N SER A 59 -3.17 -6.81 -18.95
CA SER A 59 -3.72 -5.52 -18.50
C SER A 59 -5.07 -5.74 -17.81
N SER A 60 -5.63 -4.68 -17.24
CA SER A 60 -6.92 -4.66 -16.54
C SER A 60 -7.84 -3.60 -17.14
N PRO A 61 -9.17 -3.84 -17.24
CA PRO A 61 -10.14 -2.81 -17.67
C PRO A 61 -10.09 -1.52 -16.86
N TYR A 62 -9.57 -1.57 -15.63
CA TYR A 62 -9.30 -0.41 -14.79
C TYR A 62 -8.52 0.70 -15.53
N PHE A 63 -7.52 0.33 -16.33
CA PHE A 63 -6.69 1.33 -17.03
C PHE A 63 -7.42 2.04 -18.18
N ASP A 64 -8.58 1.54 -18.61
CA ASP A 64 -9.43 2.19 -19.59
C ASP A 64 -10.42 3.19 -18.97
N LEU A 65 -10.52 3.22 -17.63
CA LEU A 65 -11.35 4.17 -16.91
C LEU A 65 -10.65 5.53 -16.80
N GLU A 66 -11.42 6.61 -16.85
CA GLU A 66 -10.91 7.93 -16.48
C GLU A 66 -10.83 8.05 -14.94
N PRO A 67 -9.80 8.74 -14.40
CA PRO A 67 -8.74 9.47 -15.12
C PRO A 67 -7.54 8.61 -15.53
N HIS A 68 -7.50 7.31 -15.19
CA HIS A 68 -6.33 6.44 -15.37
C HIS A 68 -5.87 6.32 -16.81
N LYS A 69 -6.83 6.28 -17.75
CA LYS A 69 -6.57 6.26 -19.18
C LYS A 69 -5.82 7.50 -19.65
N THR A 70 -6.32 8.69 -19.31
CA THR A 70 -5.70 9.95 -19.72
C THR A 70 -4.36 10.18 -18.99
N ALA A 71 -4.26 9.79 -17.72
CA ALA A 71 -3.03 9.87 -16.94
C ALA A 71 -1.97 8.83 -17.38
N ASN A 72 -2.38 7.82 -18.14
CA ASN A 72 -1.58 6.67 -18.53
C ASN A 72 -0.95 5.96 -17.33
N ASP A 73 -1.76 5.72 -16.29
CA ASP A 73 -1.32 5.04 -15.08
C ASP A 73 -0.80 3.64 -15.40
N ARG A 74 0.39 3.31 -14.89
CA ARG A 74 1.09 2.06 -15.25
C ARG A 74 0.84 0.93 -14.26
N TYR A 75 0.39 1.26 -13.06
CA TYR A 75 -0.02 0.30 -12.04
C TYR A 75 -1.03 0.92 -11.08
N SER A 76 -1.73 0.06 -10.35
CA SER A 76 -2.61 0.42 -9.22
C SER A 76 -2.49 -0.63 -8.12
N ILE A 77 -2.51 -0.15 -6.87
CA ILE A 77 -2.66 -0.95 -5.66
C ILE A 77 -3.93 -0.43 -4.98
N ALA A 78 -5.04 -1.15 -5.19
CA ALA A 78 -6.34 -0.82 -4.64
C ALA A 78 -6.59 -1.64 -3.37
N ILE A 79 -6.87 -0.95 -2.26
CA ILE A 79 -7.00 -1.51 -0.92
C ILE A 79 -8.37 -1.14 -0.38
N ARG A 80 -9.13 -2.11 0.12
CA ARG A 80 -10.27 -1.90 1.02
C ARG A 80 -9.85 -2.35 2.41
N PHE A 81 -9.91 -1.45 3.39
CA PHE A 81 -9.39 -1.67 4.74
C PHE A 81 -10.46 -1.35 5.78
N THR A 82 -10.63 -2.25 6.76
CA THR A 82 -11.46 -2.04 7.95
C THR A 82 -10.60 -2.32 9.18
N PRO A 83 -10.07 -1.30 9.88
CA PRO A 83 -9.30 -1.52 11.09
C PRO A 83 -10.21 -2.04 12.21
N LYS A 84 -9.69 -2.88 13.08
CA LYS A 84 -10.39 -3.44 14.24
C LYS A 84 -9.81 -2.86 15.52
N ALA A 85 -10.68 -2.63 16.51
CA ALA A 85 -10.25 -2.20 17.81
C ALA A 85 -9.35 -3.28 18.46
N PRO A 86 -8.31 -2.88 19.23
CA PRO A 86 -7.53 -3.81 20.02
C PRO A 86 -8.42 -4.64 20.94
N LYS A 87 -8.06 -5.92 21.16
CA LYS A 87 -8.79 -6.78 22.09
C LYS A 87 -8.72 -6.19 23.50
N GLY A 88 -9.87 -5.77 24.03
CA GLY A 88 -10.01 -5.09 25.33
C GLY A 88 -10.84 -3.80 25.26
N SER A 89 -11.04 -3.25 24.06
CA SER A 89 -11.70 -1.94 23.83
C SER A 89 -13.21 -2.03 23.54
N ALA A 90 -13.90 -3.12 23.89
CA ALA A 90 -15.32 -3.31 23.56
C ALA A 90 -16.17 -3.74 24.77
N ALA A 91 -16.72 -2.74 25.48
CA ALA A 91 -18.04 -2.70 26.10
C ALA A 91 -18.30 -1.20 26.35
N ALA A 92 -19.26 -0.51 25.77
CA ALA A 92 -20.67 -0.68 26.04
C ALA A 92 -21.51 0.02 24.96
N LYS A 93 -22.49 -0.68 24.39
CA LYS A 93 -23.80 -0.14 24.03
C LYS A 93 -24.71 -1.30 23.67
N ASP A 94 -25.18 -1.98 24.71
CA ASP A 94 -26.42 -2.76 24.61
C ASP A 94 -27.39 -2.15 25.62
N THR A 95 -28.29 -1.30 25.12
CA THR A 95 -29.30 -0.62 25.91
C THR A 95 -30.48 -1.57 26.11
N THR A 96 -30.48 -2.32 27.20
CA THR A 96 -31.70 -2.94 27.72
C THR A 96 -31.75 -2.91 29.24
N GLY A 97 -32.84 -2.36 29.78
CA GLY A 97 -33.30 -2.62 31.15
C GLY A 97 -33.04 -1.49 32.13
N GLY A 98 -34.10 -0.86 32.59
CA GLY A 98 -34.05 0.19 33.61
C GLY A 98 -33.78 -0.34 35.02
N GLY A 99 -33.29 0.56 35.85
CA GLY A 99 -33.09 0.40 37.27
C GLY A 99 -32.47 1.68 37.81
N ASP A 100 -33.24 2.43 38.59
CA ASP A 100 -32.76 3.58 39.33
C ASP A 100 -31.76 3.08 40.40
N ASP A 101 -30.48 3.47 40.30
CA ASP A 101 -29.55 3.41 41.42
C ASP A 101 -28.56 4.57 41.31
N GLU A 102 -28.53 5.40 42.36
CA GLU A 102 -27.59 6.51 42.53
C GLU A 102 -26.25 5.92 43.01
N GLY A 103 -25.33 5.69 42.07
CA GLY A 103 -23.93 5.40 42.34
C GLY A 103 -23.05 6.48 41.74
N ASP A 104 -22.24 7.14 42.58
CA ASP A 104 -21.02 7.84 42.16
C ASP A 104 -20.09 6.80 41.52
N ASP A 105 -20.15 6.67 40.21
CA ASP A 105 -19.07 6.07 39.42
C ASP A 105 -18.32 7.25 38.79
N ASP A 106 -17.15 7.57 39.37
CA ASP A 106 -16.09 8.28 38.68
C ASP A 106 -15.68 7.39 37.48
N ASP A 107 -16.35 7.59 36.34
CA ASP A 107 -15.99 7.00 35.05
C ASP A 107 -14.61 7.51 34.63
N ASP A 108 -13.57 6.80 35.06
CA ASP A 108 -12.27 6.77 34.39
C ASP A 108 -12.45 6.05 33.02
N ASP A 109 -13.24 6.65 32.12
CA ASP A 109 -13.19 6.38 30.67
C ASP A 109 -11.88 7.00 30.13
N GLU A 110 -10.74 6.49 30.60
CA GLU A 110 -9.42 6.84 30.06
C GLU A 110 -9.32 6.35 28.60
N ASP A 111 -9.59 7.27 27.68
CA ASP A 111 -8.89 7.48 26.41
C ASP A 111 -8.65 6.22 25.55
N THR A 112 -9.64 5.32 25.46
CA THR A 112 -9.54 4.20 24.52
C THR A 112 -9.59 4.75 23.09
N PRO A 113 -8.52 4.60 22.27
CA PRO A 113 -8.48 5.19 20.94
C PRO A 113 -9.64 4.67 20.09
N GLN A 114 -10.44 5.58 19.53
CA GLN A 114 -11.59 5.22 18.69
C GLN A 114 -11.18 4.83 17.26
N GLY A 115 -9.89 4.89 16.94
CA GLY A 115 -9.34 4.56 15.64
C GLY A 115 -7.85 4.88 15.51
N ILE A 116 -7.35 4.88 14.29
CA ILE A 116 -5.96 5.20 13.94
C ILE A 116 -5.89 6.67 13.50
N SER A 117 -4.97 7.46 14.05
CA SER A 117 -4.77 8.85 13.62
C SER A 117 -4.43 8.96 12.13
N GLY A 118 -4.89 10.04 11.49
CA GLY A 118 -4.57 10.39 10.10
C GLY A 118 -3.07 10.50 9.82
N GLY A 119 -2.26 10.82 10.82
CA GLY A 119 -0.80 10.84 10.73
C GLY A 119 -0.12 9.47 10.86
N ASP A 120 -0.82 8.49 11.44
CA ASP A 120 -0.24 7.22 11.85
C ASP A 120 -0.60 6.05 10.94
N LEU A 121 -1.75 6.06 10.26
CA LEU A 121 -1.96 5.10 9.18
C LEU A 121 -1.07 5.49 8.00
N GLN A 122 -0.03 4.69 7.75
CA GLN A 122 0.97 4.96 6.74
C GLN A 122 0.99 3.88 5.68
N PHE A 123 1.28 4.28 4.45
CA PHE A 123 1.54 3.40 3.33
C PHE A 123 2.83 3.79 2.63
N GLY A 124 3.62 2.82 2.19
CA GLY A 124 4.89 3.08 1.54
C GLY A 124 5.81 1.88 1.53
N ASN A 125 7.11 2.12 1.38
CA ASN A 125 8.14 1.11 1.18
C ASN A 125 9.15 1.08 2.33
N ASP A 126 9.70 -0.09 2.61
CA ASP A 126 10.80 -0.30 3.55
C ASP A 126 11.68 -1.48 3.11
N PHE A 127 12.86 -1.58 3.71
CA PHE A 127 13.89 -2.57 3.38
C PHE A 127 14.56 -3.08 4.66
N ASP A 128 14.77 -4.39 4.77
CA ASP A 128 15.44 -5.02 5.94
C ASP A 128 16.97 -4.94 5.88
N HIS A 129 17.52 -4.21 4.91
CA HIS A 129 18.96 -4.11 4.73
C HIS A 129 19.36 -2.80 4.06
N PRO A 130 20.58 -2.31 4.34
CA PRO A 130 21.04 -1.05 3.78
C PRO A 130 21.12 -1.12 2.25
N ILE A 131 20.64 -0.07 1.58
CA ILE A 131 20.75 0.08 0.12
C ILE A 131 21.72 1.20 -0.29
N ARG A 132 22.31 1.92 0.66
CA ARG A 132 23.11 3.13 0.43
C ARG A 132 24.26 2.98 -0.56
N ASP A 133 24.91 1.81 -0.59
CA ASP A 133 26.02 1.53 -1.53
C ASP A 133 25.54 1.24 -2.96
N LYS A 134 24.22 1.09 -3.14
CA LYS A 134 23.56 0.78 -4.41
C LYS A 134 22.81 1.98 -4.98
N LEU A 135 22.70 3.07 -4.22
CA LEU A 135 22.01 4.26 -4.68
C LEU A 135 22.78 4.92 -5.84
N PRO A 136 22.09 5.44 -6.87
CA PRO A 136 22.74 6.19 -7.93
C PRO A 136 23.48 7.41 -7.36
N PRO A 137 24.59 7.85 -7.98
CA PRO A 137 25.24 9.10 -7.60
C PRO A 137 24.24 10.26 -7.58
N GLY A 138 24.17 10.99 -6.46
CA GLY A 138 23.21 12.08 -6.28
C GLY A 138 21.77 11.64 -5.95
N PHE A 139 21.54 10.42 -5.45
CA PHE A 139 20.20 9.93 -5.09
C PHE A 139 19.43 10.83 -4.10
N SER A 140 20.11 11.56 -3.22
CA SER A 140 19.46 12.58 -2.38
C SER A 140 18.71 13.64 -3.21
N TYR A 141 19.20 13.97 -4.41
CA TYR A 141 18.50 14.83 -5.37
C TYR A 141 17.28 14.13 -6.00
N ALA A 142 17.36 12.83 -6.29
CA ALA A 142 16.23 12.04 -6.79
C ALA A 142 15.11 11.90 -5.73
N MET A 143 15.46 11.69 -4.46
CA MET A 143 14.52 11.70 -3.34
C MET A 143 13.84 13.06 -3.19
N ASN A 144 14.59 14.15 -3.35
CA ASN A 144 13.99 15.48 -3.38
C ASN A 144 13.03 15.62 -4.57
N ILE A 145 13.36 15.14 -5.78
CA ILE A 145 12.42 15.16 -6.91
C ILE A 145 11.13 14.40 -6.59
N VAL A 146 11.21 13.20 -6.00
CA VAL A 146 10.04 12.41 -5.61
C VAL A 146 9.16 13.18 -4.61
N LYS A 147 9.75 13.76 -3.55
CA LYS A 147 9.01 14.56 -2.56
C LYS A 147 8.43 15.84 -3.16
N TRP A 148 9.13 16.50 -4.09
CA TRP A 148 8.71 17.77 -4.68
C TRP A 148 7.68 17.62 -5.81
N TRP A 149 7.70 16.52 -6.57
CA TRP A 149 6.87 16.34 -7.77
C TRP A 149 5.79 15.25 -7.65
N ILE A 150 5.99 14.23 -6.81
CA ILE A 150 5.13 13.04 -6.78
C ILE A 150 4.25 13.06 -5.53
N ASP A 151 4.87 13.10 -4.35
CA ASP A 151 4.14 13.14 -3.09
C ASP A 151 4.95 13.86 -2.00
N PRO A 152 4.55 15.09 -1.60
CA PRO A 152 5.21 15.85 -0.54
C PRO A 152 4.94 15.32 0.88
N GLY A 153 4.01 14.38 1.04
CA GLY A 153 3.70 13.74 2.32
C GLY A 153 4.68 12.64 2.71
N LEU A 154 5.56 12.22 1.80
CA LEU A 154 6.52 11.15 2.04
C LEU A 154 7.63 11.56 3.01
N ASP A 155 7.76 10.81 4.09
CA ASP A 155 8.93 10.75 4.96
C ASP A 155 9.78 9.52 4.62
N GLY A 156 11.10 9.63 4.72
CA GLY A 156 11.96 8.51 4.38
C GLY A 156 13.43 8.82 4.46
N ASP A 157 14.19 7.77 4.77
CA ASP A 157 15.65 7.76 4.79
C ASP A 157 16.18 6.58 3.98
N ALA A 158 16.79 6.88 2.83
CA ALA A 158 17.39 5.86 1.96
C ALA A 158 18.80 5.43 2.39
N TYR A 159 19.41 6.15 3.33
CA TYR A 159 20.77 5.91 3.82
C TYR A 159 20.79 5.15 5.16
N ALA A 160 19.63 4.95 5.78
CA ALA A 160 19.46 4.14 6.98
C ALA A 160 19.91 2.69 6.80
N ASP A 161 20.13 2.00 7.92
CA ASP A 161 20.40 0.56 7.91
C ASP A 161 19.17 -0.26 7.50
N GLU A 162 18.00 0.26 7.84
CA GLU A 162 16.69 -0.20 7.38
C GLU A 162 16.02 0.97 6.62
N PRO A 163 16.33 1.14 5.32
CA PRO A 163 15.77 2.21 4.53
C PRO A 163 14.25 2.17 4.49
N TYR A 164 13.61 3.34 4.46
CA TYR A 164 12.15 3.45 4.36
C TYR A 164 11.71 4.70 3.61
N LEU A 165 10.46 4.65 3.12
CA LEU A 165 9.75 5.74 2.48
C LEU A 165 8.25 5.56 2.72
N TYR A 166 7.71 6.25 3.73
CA TYR A 166 6.31 6.16 4.14
C TYR A 166 5.60 7.51 4.02
N GLY A 167 4.32 7.48 3.68
CA GLY A 167 3.47 8.65 3.71
C GLY A 167 2.17 8.39 4.48
N PRO A 168 1.62 9.39 5.18
CA PRO A 168 0.29 9.29 5.78
C PRO A 168 -0.77 8.97 4.72
N GLY A 169 -1.63 7.98 4.97
CA GLY A 169 -2.61 7.51 3.99
C GLY A 169 -3.51 8.62 3.46
N ILE A 170 -3.84 9.59 4.31
CA ILE A 170 -4.69 10.73 3.95
C ILE A 170 -4.07 11.62 2.87
N SER A 171 -2.74 11.73 2.81
CA SER A 171 -2.01 12.55 1.84
C SER A 171 -1.42 11.76 0.68
N SER A 172 -1.15 10.46 0.87
CA SER A 172 -0.30 9.68 -0.03
C SER A 172 -1.05 8.74 -0.97
N PHE A 173 -2.28 8.36 -0.63
CA PHE A 173 -3.15 7.65 -1.58
C PHE A 173 -3.77 8.61 -2.59
N ASN A 174 -3.72 8.26 -3.87
CA ASN A 174 -4.25 9.05 -4.98
C ASN A 174 -5.78 9.16 -4.95
N ALA A 175 -6.48 8.15 -4.42
CA ALA A 175 -7.91 8.19 -4.16
C ALA A 175 -8.21 7.66 -2.76
N LEU A 176 -9.18 8.28 -2.07
CA LEU A 176 -9.68 7.84 -0.77
C LEU A 176 -11.21 7.90 -0.77
N TYR A 177 -11.83 6.77 -0.43
CA TYR A 177 -13.28 6.62 -0.28
C TYR A 177 -13.62 6.16 1.15
N VAL A 178 -14.47 6.89 1.85
CA VAL A 178 -14.98 6.50 3.17
C VAL A 178 -16.26 5.68 3.00
N GLY A 179 -16.20 4.40 3.32
CA GLY A 179 -17.28 3.44 3.09
C GLY A 179 -16.79 2.16 2.40
N LYS A 180 -17.74 1.27 2.07
CA LYS A 180 -17.43 -0.05 1.48
C LYS A 180 -16.83 0.02 0.07
N GLY A 181 -17.08 1.09 -0.66
CA GLY A 181 -16.65 1.25 -2.05
C GLY A 181 -17.27 0.22 -3.01
N GLU A 182 -16.92 0.34 -4.29
CA GLU A 182 -17.44 -0.52 -5.36
C GLU A 182 -16.47 -1.67 -5.67
N HIS A 183 -17.01 -2.88 -5.85
CA HIS A 183 -16.29 -3.97 -6.52
C HIS A 183 -17.07 -4.34 -7.78
N ASP A 184 -16.46 -4.09 -8.94
CA ASP A 184 -17.03 -4.40 -10.25
C ASP A 184 -16.01 -5.22 -11.06
N PRO A 185 -16.23 -6.53 -11.23
CA PRO A 185 -15.37 -7.38 -12.03
C PRO A 185 -15.17 -6.92 -13.48
N ALA A 186 -16.19 -6.32 -14.10
CA ALA A 186 -16.11 -5.83 -15.48
C ALA A 186 -15.18 -4.60 -15.60
N ARG A 187 -15.01 -3.87 -14.50
CA ARG A 187 -14.11 -2.70 -14.39
C ARG A 187 -12.77 -3.04 -13.72
N GLY A 188 -12.50 -4.32 -13.48
CA GLY A 188 -11.22 -4.80 -12.97
C GLY A 188 -11.15 -4.97 -11.44
N GLY A 189 -12.28 -5.09 -10.73
CA GLY A 189 -12.33 -5.39 -9.30
C GLY A 189 -12.68 -4.17 -8.45
N LEU A 190 -11.90 -3.87 -7.41
CA LEU A 190 -12.08 -2.67 -6.59
C LEU A 190 -11.88 -1.39 -7.41
N VAL A 191 -12.94 -0.62 -7.63
CA VAL A 191 -12.86 0.68 -8.32
C VAL A 191 -13.08 1.78 -7.29
N ILE A 192 -12.05 2.59 -7.08
CA ILE A 192 -12.02 3.54 -5.97
C ILE A 192 -11.94 4.94 -6.56
N THR A 193 -12.96 5.73 -6.26
CA THR A 193 -13.01 7.16 -6.56
C THR A 193 -12.92 7.96 -5.27
N GLU A 194 -12.48 9.20 -5.35
CA GLU A 194 -12.47 10.09 -4.20
C GLU A 194 -13.89 10.31 -3.66
N GLY A 195 -14.09 10.19 -2.36
CA GLY A 195 -15.36 10.55 -1.71
C GLY A 195 -15.73 9.64 -0.56
N GLY A 196 -16.97 9.16 -0.57
CA GLY A 196 -17.53 8.23 0.39
C GLY A 196 -18.96 7.84 0.03
N ASP A 197 -19.56 6.94 0.82
CA ASP A 197 -21.00 6.75 0.81
C ASP A 197 -21.70 7.95 1.49
N GLU A 198 -23.02 7.91 1.66
CA GLU A 198 -23.77 9.06 2.23
C GLU A 198 -23.19 9.50 3.58
N ALA A 199 -22.96 8.55 4.50
CA ALA A 199 -22.38 8.80 5.81
C ALA A 199 -20.90 9.21 5.71
N GLY A 200 -20.12 8.54 4.85
CA GLY A 200 -18.71 8.87 4.64
C GLY A 200 -18.50 10.28 4.06
N LEU A 201 -19.38 10.73 3.17
CA LEU A 201 -19.35 12.11 2.64
C LEU A 201 -19.75 13.14 3.70
N GLU A 202 -20.70 12.82 4.56
CA GLU A 202 -21.07 13.67 5.70
C GLU A 202 -19.91 13.82 6.68
N ALA A 203 -19.32 12.71 7.14
CA ALA A 203 -18.16 12.72 8.03
C ALA A 203 -16.98 13.53 7.44
N ARG A 204 -16.74 13.41 6.14
CA ARG A 204 -15.72 14.22 5.44
C ARG A 204 -16.04 15.71 5.48
N ARG A 205 -17.29 16.12 5.25
CA ARG A 205 -17.70 17.52 5.29
C ARG A 205 -17.55 18.10 6.69
N ASP A 206 -17.93 17.36 7.73
CA ASP A 206 -17.84 17.80 9.13
C ASP A 206 -16.38 18.01 9.56
N LEU A 207 -15.46 17.18 9.06
CA LEU A 207 -14.02 17.35 9.28
C LEU A 207 -13.39 18.44 8.39
N GLY A 208 -14.14 18.97 7.41
CA GLY A 208 -13.65 19.93 6.43
C GLY A 208 -12.68 19.34 5.41
N ALA A 209 -12.74 18.02 5.18
CA ALA A 209 -11.95 17.34 4.16
C ALA A 209 -12.42 17.77 2.75
N PRO A 210 -11.52 18.21 1.86
CA PRO A 210 -11.90 18.61 0.50
C PRO A 210 -12.56 17.49 -0.31
N GLU A 211 -13.35 17.88 -1.31
CA GLU A 211 -14.09 16.93 -2.18
C GLU A 211 -13.19 16.26 -3.22
N THR A 212 -12.16 16.96 -3.71
CA THR A 212 -11.29 16.43 -4.77
C THR A 212 -10.04 15.77 -4.19
N ALA A 213 -9.55 14.72 -4.85
CA ALA A 213 -8.38 13.98 -4.41
C ALA A 213 -7.15 14.88 -4.26
N LYS A 214 -6.89 15.73 -5.25
CA LYS A 214 -5.75 16.67 -5.25
C LYS A 214 -5.80 17.63 -4.07
N GLU A 215 -6.98 18.15 -3.74
CA GLU A 215 -7.15 19.06 -2.61
C GLU A 215 -7.07 18.31 -1.28
N ARG A 216 -7.66 17.11 -1.17
CA ARG A 216 -7.51 16.23 0.02
C ARG A 216 -6.04 15.95 0.26
N MET A 217 -5.28 15.52 -0.74
CA MET A 217 -3.86 15.18 -0.57
C MET A 217 -3.09 16.38 -0.01
N LYS A 218 -3.31 17.59 -0.59
CA LYS A 218 -2.71 18.84 -0.09
C LYS A 218 -3.18 19.21 1.33
N TRP A 219 -4.46 19.00 1.64
CA TRP A 219 -5.03 19.25 2.96
C TRP A 219 -4.42 18.29 4.00
N GLY A 220 -4.27 17.01 3.66
CA GLY A 220 -3.67 15.96 4.48
C GLY A 220 -2.18 16.15 4.78
N LEU A 221 -1.49 17.07 4.11
CA LEU A 221 -0.10 17.45 4.46
C LEU A 221 -0.03 18.24 5.77
N LYS A 222 -1.09 18.96 6.13
CA LYS A 222 -1.13 19.84 7.31
C LYS A 222 -1.27 19.01 8.57
N GLN A 223 -0.57 19.42 9.64
CA GLN A 223 -0.65 18.73 10.93
C GLN A 223 -2.08 18.73 11.49
N ASP A 224 -2.77 19.88 11.47
CA ASP A 224 -4.17 20.02 11.90
C ASP A 224 -5.11 19.00 11.23
N SER A 225 -4.97 18.79 9.92
CA SER A 225 -5.77 17.80 9.19
C SER A 225 -5.49 16.36 9.65
N LYS A 226 -4.22 16.04 9.94
CA LYS A 226 -3.80 14.70 10.41
C LYS A 226 -4.28 14.44 11.83
N ASP A 227 -4.29 15.46 12.67
CA ASP A 227 -4.75 15.39 14.06
C ASP A 227 -6.28 15.21 14.12
N ARG A 228 -7.01 15.86 13.20
CA ARG A 228 -8.48 15.79 13.13
C ARG A 228 -9.02 14.54 12.44
N TRP A 229 -8.27 13.95 11.52
CA TRP A 229 -8.72 12.77 10.79
C TRP A 229 -8.45 11.50 11.60
N VAL A 230 -9.48 10.66 11.78
CA VAL A 230 -9.37 9.35 12.44
C VAL A 230 -9.90 8.28 11.49
N TYR A 231 -9.13 7.21 11.35
CA TYR A 231 -9.58 5.96 10.73
C TYR A 231 -10.24 5.11 11.81
N GLU A 232 -11.55 5.30 11.98
CA GLU A 232 -12.35 4.69 13.02
C GLU A 232 -12.36 3.17 12.93
N TYR A 233 -12.27 2.51 14.08
CA TYR A 233 -12.38 1.06 14.15
C TYR A 233 -13.77 0.60 13.70
N GLY A 234 -13.83 -0.44 12.85
CA GLY A 234 -15.06 -0.96 12.26
C GLY A 234 -15.57 -0.21 11.03
N GLN A 235 -15.07 1.00 10.75
CA GLN A 235 -15.37 1.73 9.53
C GLN A 235 -14.50 1.24 8.38
N THR A 236 -15.10 1.03 7.20
CA THR A 236 -14.34 0.68 6.00
C THR A 236 -13.84 1.93 5.27
N TYR A 237 -12.60 1.87 4.82
CA TYR A 237 -11.95 2.87 3.97
C TYR A 237 -11.39 2.18 2.73
N CYS A 238 -11.56 2.78 1.56
CA CYS A 238 -10.93 2.31 0.34
C CYS A 238 -9.88 3.31 -0.14
N PHE A 239 -8.73 2.79 -0.57
CA PHE A 239 -7.59 3.56 -1.03
C PHE A 239 -7.09 3.04 -2.38
N ASP A 240 -6.71 3.95 -3.28
CA ASP A 240 -5.98 3.56 -4.50
C ASP A 240 -4.65 4.30 -4.57
N PHE A 241 -3.59 3.55 -4.81
CA PHE A 241 -2.24 4.07 -5.05
C PHE A 241 -1.82 3.73 -6.47
N PHE A 242 -1.66 4.75 -7.31
CA PHE A 242 -1.36 4.60 -8.73
C PHE A 242 -0.49 5.76 -9.20
N ASN A 243 0.42 5.48 -10.13
CA ASN A 243 1.12 6.53 -10.86
C ASN A 243 1.61 6.02 -12.22
N PRO A 244 1.92 6.94 -13.16
CA PRO A 244 2.47 6.59 -14.46
C PRO A 244 4.00 6.38 -14.42
N TYR A 245 4.64 6.52 -13.26
CA TYR A 245 6.09 6.64 -13.15
C TYR A 245 6.81 5.32 -12.95
N LEU A 246 6.21 4.33 -12.30
CA LEU A 246 6.84 3.03 -12.08
C LEU A 246 6.49 2.04 -13.20
N ASP A 247 7.51 1.61 -13.94
CA ASP A 247 7.38 0.60 -14.99
C ASP A 247 7.97 -0.73 -14.51
N PHE A 248 7.08 -1.70 -14.24
CA PHE A 248 7.46 -3.02 -13.75
C PHE A 248 7.97 -3.97 -14.84
N ASN A 249 7.88 -3.63 -16.13
CA ASN A 249 8.43 -4.47 -17.19
C ASN A 249 9.89 -4.14 -17.49
N ASP A 250 10.21 -2.85 -17.52
CA ASP A 250 11.58 -2.36 -17.71
C ASP A 250 12.32 -2.18 -16.37
N PHE A 251 11.61 -2.31 -15.24
CA PHE A 251 12.09 -1.99 -13.89
C PHE A 251 12.73 -0.61 -13.88
N ALA A 252 11.95 0.40 -14.23
CA ALA A 252 12.40 1.77 -14.37
C ALA A 252 11.44 2.73 -13.68
N LEU A 253 12.02 3.75 -13.04
CA LEU A 253 11.28 4.93 -12.62
C LEU A 253 11.37 5.97 -13.74
N ARG A 254 10.25 6.23 -14.41
CA ARG A 254 10.06 7.19 -15.49
C ARG A 254 9.49 8.48 -14.92
N LEU A 255 10.30 9.53 -14.83
CA LEU A 255 9.85 10.87 -14.43
C LEU A 255 9.85 11.80 -15.65
N PRO A 256 9.12 12.93 -15.63
CA PRO A 256 9.20 13.92 -16.70
C PRO A 256 10.65 14.35 -16.94
N GLY A 257 11.17 14.08 -18.14
CA GLY A 257 12.55 14.44 -18.54
C GLY A 257 13.67 13.55 -17.99
N PHE A 258 13.36 12.48 -17.25
CA PHE A 258 14.37 11.60 -16.64
C PHE A 258 13.88 10.15 -16.53
N THR A 259 14.75 9.18 -16.81
CA THR A 259 14.45 7.76 -16.58
C THR A 259 15.57 7.13 -15.77
N LEU A 260 15.21 6.58 -14.61
CA LEU A 260 16.12 5.84 -13.74
C LEU A 260 15.91 4.33 -13.95
N PRO A 261 16.79 3.64 -14.69
CA PRO A 261 16.73 2.19 -14.81
C PRO A 261 17.17 1.56 -13.48
N ILE A 262 16.22 1.00 -12.73
CA ILE A 262 16.43 0.45 -11.40
C ILE A 262 17.42 -0.73 -11.49
N MET A 263 17.32 -1.56 -12.54
CA MET A 263 18.17 -2.73 -12.73
C MET A 263 19.68 -2.45 -12.82
N LYS A 264 20.11 -1.22 -13.14
CA LYS A 264 21.55 -0.88 -13.15
C LYS A 264 22.14 -0.77 -11.74
N TYR A 265 21.29 -0.45 -10.78
CA TYR A 265 21.60 -0.27 -9.37
C TYR A 265 21.15 -1.48 -8.55
N TRP A 266 20.54 -2.44 -9.22
CA TRP A 266 19.98 -3.66 -8.65
C TRP A 266 20.99 -4.81 -8.80
N ASP A 267 21.13 -5.55 -7.71
CA ASP A 267 22.32 -6.29 -7.29
C ASP A 267 22.60 -7.57 -8.11
N GLY A 268 23.02 -7.41 -9.36
CA GLY A 268 23.54 -8.49 -10.20
C GLY A 268 25.05 -8.66 -10.14
N GLN A 269 25.79 -7.80 -9.43
CA GLN A 269 27.23 -7.99 -9.20
C GLN A 269 27.46 -8.48 -7.77
N PRO A 270 28.00 -9.70 -7.58
CA PRO A 270 28.34 -10.14 -6.24
C PRO A 270 29.34 -9.15 -5.64
N LEU A 271 28.96 -8.54 -4.50
CA LEU A 271 29.97 -8.05 -3.57
C LEU A 271 30.91 -9.23 -3.29
N SER A 272 32.21 -9.00 -3.49
CA SER A 272 33.26 -10.03 -3.40
C SER A 272 32.98 -11.01 -2.26
N GLY A 273 32.73 -12.29 -2.60
CA GLY A 273 32.57 -13.38 -1.64
C GLY A 273 31.15 -13.81 -1.28
N LYS A 274 30.08 -13.18 -1.80
CA LYS A 274 28.69 -13.66 -1.61
C LYS A 274 28.12 -14.34 -2.86
N PRO A 275 27.31 -15.41 -2.73
CA PRO A 275 26.58 -15.98 -3.86
C PRO A 275 25.64 -14.91 -4.45
N PRO A 276 25.39 -14.92 -5.77
CA PRO A 276 24.48 -13.98 -6.40
C PRO A 276 23.07 -14.17 -5.82
N LYS A 277 22.44 -13.05 -5.44
CA LYS A 277 21.06 -13.06 -4.94
C LYS A 277 20.14 -13.56 -6.06
N ARG A 278 19.32 -14.58 -5.79
CA ARG A 278 18.45 -15.23 -6.79
C ARG A 278 17.10 -14.54 -6.96
N SER A 279 16.73 -13.71 -5.98
CA SER A 279 15.49 -12.96 -5.92
C SER A 279 15.73 -11.54 -5.42
N HIS A 280 14.83 -10.63 -5.75
CA HIS A 280 14.86 -9.29 -5.19
C HIS A 280 13.47 -8.70 -5.07
N THR A 281 13.27 -7.87 -4.06
CA THR A 281 11.92 -7.53 -3.63
C THR A 281 11.76 -6.03 -3.47
N LEU A 282 10.70 -5.48 -4.05
CA LEU A 282 10.12 -4.20 -3.66
C LEU A 282 8.93 -4.48 -2.76
N ARG A 283 8.95 -3.94 -1.54
CA ARG A 283 7.92 -4.17 -0.53
C ARG A 283 7.08 -2.91 -0.33
N TYR A 284 5.77 -3.06 -0.30
CA TYR A 284 4.84 -2.05 0.18
C TYR A 284 4.20 -2.51 1.48
N VAL A 285 4.02 -1.60 2.43
CA VAL A 285 3.46 -1.89 3.76
C VAL A 285 2.39 -0.87 4.11
N LEU A 286 1.22 -1.35 4.53
CA LEU A 286 0.21 -0.58 5.26
C LEU A 286 0.40 -0.85 6.75
N ARG A 287 0.70 0.19 7.52
CA ARG A 287 1.04 0.07 8.95
C ARG A 287 0.49 1.21 9.78
N ASN A 288 0.44 0.99 11.09
CA ASN A 288 0.35 2.05 12.08
C ASN A 288 1.78 2.45 12.50
N ARG A 289 2.12 3.72 12.35
CA ARG A 289 3.45 4.24 12.75
C ARG A 289 3.67 4.13 14.25
N SER A 290 2.69 4.54 15.06
CA SER A 290 2.83 4.72 16.50
C SER A 290 2.81 3.39 17.26
N SER A 291 1.93 2.45 16.89
CA SER A 291 1.91 1.12 17.52
C SER A 291 2.91 0.15 16.91
N GLY A 292 3.34 0.39 15.66
CA GLY A 292 4.15 -0.56 14.89
C GLY A 292 3.34 -1.68 14.24
N ASP A 293 2.01 -1.68 14.40
CA ASP A 293 1.12 -2.69 13.81
C ASP A 293 1.22 -2.71 12.29
N THR A 294 1.26 -3.93 11.73
CA THR A 294 1.25 -4.15 10.28
C THR A 294 -0.09 -4.74 9.86
N TYR A 295 -0.73 -4.14 8.87
CA TYR A 295 -2.05 -4.54 8.37
C TYR A 295 -1.96 -5.29 7.04
N LEU A 296 -0.98 -4.93 6.21
CA LEU A 296 -0.77 -5.52 4.89
C LEU A 296 0.69 -5.35 4.47
N VAL A 297 1.31 -6.41 3.99
CA VAL A 297 2.58 -6.39 3.26
C VAL A 297 2.34 -6.90 1.84
N ILE A 298 2.86 -6.19 0.84
CA ILE A 298 2.81 -6.58 -0.58
C ILE A 298 4.23 -6.67 -1.10
N LEU A 299 4.60 -7.80 -1.69
CA LEU A 299 5.93 -8.05 -2.21
C LEU A 299 5.90 -8.22 -3.72
N PHE A 300 6.57 -7.31 -4.42
CA PHE A 300 6.88 -7.40 -5.84
C PHE A 300 8.26 -8.03 -5.97
N THR A 301 8.29 -9.35 -6.18
CA THR A 301 9.55 -10.12 -6.18
C THR A 301 9.96 -10.48 -7.60
N LEU A 302 11.21 -10.15 -7.95
CA LEU A 302 11.84 -10.51 -9.21
C LEU A 302 12.60 -11.81 -9.05
N TYR A 303 12.22 -12.84 -9.80
CA TYR A 303 12.89 -14.12 -9.86
C TYR A 303 13.63 -14.26 -11.18
N LEU A 304 14.80 -14.92 -11.17
CA LEU A 304 15.44 -15.33 -12.41
C LEU A 304 14.53 -16.32 -13.16
N LYS A 305 14.39 -16.15 -14.49
CA LYS A 305 13.56 -17.05 -15.30
C LYS A 305 14.02 -18.51 -15.24
N GLU A 306 15.31 -18.77 -15.02
CA GLU A 306 15.84 -20.13 -14.83
C GLU A 306 15.36 -20.80 -13.53
N ASP A 307 14.88 -20.02 -12.56
CA ASP A 307 14.33 -20.49 -11.29
C ASP A 307 12.82 -20.72 -11.32
N VAL A 308 12.20 -20.51 -12.47
CA VAL A 308 10.76 -20.66 -12.65
C VAL A 308 10.49 -21.82 -13.59
N GLU A 309 9.63 -22.73 -13.15
CA GLU A 309 9.19 -23.87 -13.95
C GLU A 309 8.29 -23.43 -15.11
N GLU A 310 8.02 -24.35 -16.03
CA GLU A 310 7.15 -24.08 -17.19
C GLU A 310 5.73 -23.70 -16.75
N ASP A 311 5.22 -24.33 -15.69
CA ASP A 311 3.89 -24.04 -15.12
C ASP A 311 3.82 -22.71 -14.32
N GLY A 312 4.97 -22.06 -14.10
CA GLY A 312 5.09 -20.83 -13.35
C GLY A 312 5.34 -20.98 -11.85
N THR A 313 5.51 -22.21 -11.35
CA THR A 313 5.94 -22.46 -9.97
C THR A 313 7.44 -22.15 -9.80
N LEU A 314 7.86 -21.87 -8.56
CA LEU A 314 9.25 -21.55 -8.24
C LEU A 314 10.02 -22.80 -7.85
N LYS A 315 11.26 -22.92 -8.33
CA LYS A 315 12.21 -23.92 -7.87
C LYS A 315 12.60 -23.68 -6.41
N ALA A 316 12.94 -24.75 -5.69
CA ALA A 316 13.39 -24.65 -4.30
C ALA A 316 14.56 -23.66 -4.09
N ALA A 317 15.46 -23.57 -5.08
CA ALA A 317 16.57 -22.61 -5.05
C ALA A 317 16.13 -21.14 -5.03
N ALA A 318 14.99 -20.81 -5.64
CA ALA A 318 14.42 -19.46 -5.63
C ALA A 318 13.74 -19.10 -4.30
N LEU A 319 13.25 -20.11 -3.57
CA LEU A 319 12.57 -19.95 -2.28
C LEU A 319 13.54 -19.82 -1.10
N ALA A 320 14.78 -20.27 -1.26
CA ALA A 320 15.81 -20.26 -0.22
C ALA A 320 16.65 -18.96 -0.16
N ALA A 321 16.25 -17.90 -0.87
CA ALA A 321 17.05 -16.71 -1.17
C ALA A 321 16.50 -15.40 -0.60
#